data_AF-A0A7X6VX75-F1
#
_entry.id   AF-A0A7X6VX75-F1
#
_cell.length_a   1.000
_cell.length_b   1.000
_cell.length_c   1.000
_cell.angle_alpha   90.00
_cell.angle_beta   90.00
_cell.angle_gamma   90.00
#
_symmetry.space_group_name_H-M   'P 1'
#
loop_
_entity.id
_entity.type
_entity.pdbx_description
1 polymer ?
#
loop_
_entity_poly.entity_id
_entity_poly.type
_entity_poly.pdbx_seq_one_letter_code
_entity_poly.pdbx_strand_id
1 'polypeptide(L)'
;FVHEFGHGFAGLADEYYTSSVAYQDFYNLDVEPWEPNITTLVDFGKKWENMLKKQTPVPTPRKDEFKNTTGVFEGGGYLEKGIYSPFMDCRMKSNNAGKFCPVCTKAIKRTIDYHCK
;
A
#
# COMPACT_ATOMS: atom_id res chain seq x y z
N PHE A 1 -6.65 -9.69 -14.00
CA PHE A 1 -6.11 -8.77 -15.02
C PHE A 1 -5.78 -7.39 -14.47
N VAL A 2 -6.76 -6.58 -14.03
CA VAL A 2 -6.47 -5.19 -13.58
C VAL A 2 -5.46 -5.12 -12.41
N HIS A 3 -5.55 -6.07 -11.47
CA HIS A 3 -4.57 -6.24 -10.39
C HIS A 3 -3.14 -6.46 -10.93
N GLU A 4 -2.96 -7.49 -11.76
CA GLU A 4 -1.67 -7.80 -12.41
C GLU A 4 -1.09 -6.64 -13.22
N PHE A 5 -1.95 -5.90 -13.93
CA PHE A 5 -1.53 -4.73 -14.66
C PHE A 5 -1.02 -3.62 -13.72
N GLY A 6 -1.55 -3.52 -12.50
CA GLY A 6 -1.04 -2.63 -11.46
C GLY A 6 0.42 -2.92 -11.08
N HIS A 7 0.79 -4.20 -10.97
CA HIS A 7 2.19 -4.60 -10.78
C HIS A 7 3.03 -4.22 -11.99
N GLY A 8 2.66 -4.72 -13.17
CA GLY A 8 3.50 -4.61 -14.37
C GLY A 8 3.66 -3.18 -14.89
N PHE A 9 2.62 -2.36 -14.78
CA PHE A 9 2.65 -0.99 -15.28
C PHE A 9 3.14 0.01 -14.22
N ALA A 10 2.55 -0.01 -13.02
CA ALA A 10 2.77 1.03 -12.02
C ALA A 10 3.69 0.59 -10.86
N GLY A 11 4.23 -0.62 -10.89
CA GLY A 11 5.14 -1.13 -9.86
C GLY A 11 4.49 -1.19 -8.48
N LEU A 12 3.18 -1.46 -8.42
CA LEU A 12 2.46 -1.60 -7.15
C LEU A 12 2.81 -2.95 -6.51
N ALA A 13 2.97 -2.98 -5.19
CA ALA A 13 3.05 -4.22 -4.42
C ALA A 13 1.65 -4.78 -4.12
N ASP A 14 1.62 -6.04 -3.72
CA ASP A 14 0.45 -6.63 -3.07
C ASP A 14 0.19 -6.00 -1.69
N GLU A 15 -1.07 -5.66 -1.43
CA GLU A 15 -1.54 -5.09 -0.16
C GLU A 15 -2.22 -6.15 0.73
N TYR A 16 -2.39 -7.38 0.25
CA TYR A 16 -2.82 -8.49 1.09
C TYR A 16 -1.67 -9.05 1.91
N TYR A 17 -2.03 -9.72 2.99
CA TYR A 17 -1.10 -10.30 3.96
C TYR A 17 -1.62 -11.66 4.41
N THR A 18 -0.69 -12.53 4.79
CA THR A 18 -1.01 -13.87 5.28
C THR A 18 -0.11 -14.19 6.48
N SER A 19 -0.53 -15.11 7.34
CA SER A 19 0.31 -15.65 8.42
C SER A 19 1.29 -16.74 7.95
N SER A 20 1.43 -16.94 6.64
CA SER A 20 2.24 -18.05 6.12
C SER A 20 3.74 -17.73 6.20
N VAL A 21 4.49 -18.68 6.77
CA VAL A 21 5.95 -18.58 6.99
C VAL A 21 6.72 -18.36 5.68
N ALA A 22 6.19 -18.85 4.55
CA ALA A 22 6.83 -18.78 3.25
C ALA A 22 7.13 -17.36 2.75
N TYR A 23 6.46 -16.33 3.28
CA TYR A 23 6.67 -14.93 2.88
C TYR A 23 7.37 -14.08 3.95
N GLN A 24 7.80 -14.67 5.07
CA GLN A 24 8.47 -13.93 6.14
C GLN A 24 9.75 -13.21 5.67
N ASP A 25 10.41 -13.73 4.64
CA ASP A 25 11.66 -13.18 4.12
C ASP A 25 11.49 -12.39 2.81
N PHE A 26 10.26 -12.13 2.35
CA PHE A 26 10.05 -11.46 1.06
C PHE A 26 10.45 -9.98 1.09
N TYR A 27 10.23 -9.31 2.22
CA TYR A 27 10.64 -7.93 2.46
C TYR A 27 11.57 -7.85 3.67
N ASN A 28 12.66 -7.12 3.53
CA ASN A 28 13.49 -6.74 4.67
C ASN A 28 12.82 -5.58 5.43
N LEU A 29 12.41 -5.82 6.68
CA LEU A 29 11.73 -4.81 7.50
C LEU A 29 12.62 -3.61 7.88
N ASP A 30 13.94 -3.75 7.78
CA ASP A 30 14.90 -2.67 8.04
C ASP A 30 15.13 -1.79 6.80
N VAL A 31 14.51 -2.10 5.66
CA VAL A 31 14.64 -1.36 4.40
C VAL A 31 13.28 -0.87 3.94
N GLU A 32 13.22 0.38 3.47
CA GLU A 32 11.99 0.91 2.89
C GLU A 32 11.74 0.28 1.50
N PRO A 33 10.57 -0.36 1.26
CA PRO A 33 10.25 -0.91 -0.05
C PRO A 33 10.28 0.17 -1.13
N TRP A 34 10.64 -0.18 -2.36
CA TRP A 34 10.62 0.78 -3.46
C TRP A 34 9.19 1.03 -3.99
N GLU A 35 8.29 0.06 -3.75
CA GLU A 35 6.90 0.11 -4.17
C GLU A 35 6.16 1.25 -3.45
N PRO A 36 5.32 2.01 -4.18
CA PRO A 36 4.74 3.24 -3.65
C PRO A 36 3.55 3.02 -2.70
N ASN A 37 2.99 1.80 -2.65
CA ASN A 37 1.74 1.48 -1.95
C ASN A 37 1.90 0.50 -0.76
N ILE A 38 3.13 0.27 -0.32
CA ILE A 38 3.43 -0.35 0.98
C ILE A 38 4.59 0.40 1.64
N THR A 39 4.75 0.27 2.96
CA THR A 39 5.87 0.89 3.70
C THR A 39 6.27 0.03 4.90
N THR A 40 7.54 0.06 5.27
CA THR A 40 8.05 -0.49 6.54
C THR A 40 8.23 0.60 7.61
N LEU A 41 7.90 1.86 7.27
CA LEU A 41 8.09 3.07 8.08
C LEU A 41 9.56 3.48 8.28
N VAL A 42 10.50 2.88 7.56
CA VAL A 42 11.91 3.24 7.58
C VAL A 42 12.13 4.62 6.94
N ASP A 43 11.40 4.92 5.85
CA ASP A 43 11.46 6.21 5.14
C ASP A 43 10.08 6.60 4.60
N PHE A 44 9.09 6.67 5.51
CA PHE A 44 7.69 6.91 5.16
C PHE A 44 7.44 8.26 4.46
N GLY A 45 8.31 9.26 4.69
CA GLY A 45 8.22 10.57 4.04
C GLY A 45 8.31 10.52 2.52
N LYS A 46 8.94 9.48 1.95
CA LYS A 46 8.98 9.24 0.50
C LYS A 46 7.73 8.57 -0.06
N LYS A 47 6.82 8.12 0.79
CA LYS A 47 5.62 7.35 0.41
C LYS A 47 4.39 8.26 0.30
N TRP A 48 3.36 8.01 1.08
CA TRP A 48 2.09 8.75 1.06
C TRP A 48 1.84 9.56 2.33
N GLU A 49 2.88 9.85 3.11
CA GLU A 49 2.76 10.69 4.31
C GLU A 49 2.04 12.01 4.01
N ASN A 50 2.37 12.66 2.89
CA ASN A 50 1.72 13.89 2.45
C ASN A 50 0.25 13.76 2.02
N MET A 51 -0.31 12.54 2.03
CA MET A 51 -1.72 12.27 1.75
C MET A 51 -2.52 11.98 3.03
N LEU A 52 -1.86 11.88 4.19
CA LEU A 52 -2.54 11.69 5.46
C LEU A 52 -3.24 12.97 5.91
N LYS A 53 -4.41 12.82 6.53
CA LYS A 53 -5.04 13.93 7.26
C LYS A 53 -4.25 14.15 8.56
N LYS A 54 -4.17 15.40 9.03
CA LYS A 54 -3.39 15.78 10.22
C LYS A 54 -3.71 14.97 11.50
N GLN A 55 -4.90 14.41 11.60
CA GLN A 55 -5.37 13.66 12.77
C GLN A 55 -5.44 12.14 12.51
N THR A 56 -4.95 11.65 11.37
CA THR A 56 -4.92 10.20 11.11
C THR A 56 -3.87 9.55 12.01
N PRO A 57 -4.23 8.58 12.86
CA PRO A 57 -3.26 7.88 13.72
C PRO A 57 -2.29 7.06 12.87
N VAL A 58 -1.05 6.94 13.33
CA VAL A 58 0.02 6.14 12.70
C VAL A 58 0.65 5.24 13.77
N PRO A 59 0.53 3.90 13.68
CA PRO A 59 -0.29 3.15 12.72
C PRO A 59 -1.79 3.44 12.85
N THR A 60 -2.51 3.37 11.73
CA THR A 60 -3.97 3.51 11.70
C THR A 60 -4.61 2.16 12.03
N PRO A 61 -5.48 2.07 13.05
CA PRO A 61 -6.11 0.81 13.39
C PRO A 61 -7.12 0.42 12.30
N ARG A 62 -7.21 -0.89 12.00
CA ARG A 62 -8.19 -1.44 11.05
C ARG A 62 -9.59 -1.50 11.69
N LYS A 63 -10.19 -0.32 11.90
CA LYS A 63 -11.55 -0.13 12.43
C LYS A 63 -12.44 0.52 11.36
N ASP A 64 -13.74 0.27 11.43
CA ASP A 64 -14.71 0.76 10.45
C ASP A 64 -14.69 2.29 10.27
N GLU A 65 -14.38 3.04 11.33
CA GLU A 65 -14.23 4.50 11.29
C GLU A 65 -13.14 4.97 10.31
N PHE A 66 -12.14 4.14 10.03
CA PHE A 66 -11.04 4.43 9.10
C PHE A 66 -11.19 3.76 7.73
N LYS A 67 -12.28 3.02 7.49
CA LYS A 67 -12.47 2.22 6.26
C LYS A 67 -12.31 3.01 4.96
N ASN A 68 -12.71 4.27 4.97
CA ASN A 68 -12.65 5.16 3.81
C ASN A 68 -11.55 6.24 3.93
N THR A 69 -10.59 6.05 4.82
CA THR A 69 -9.52 7.03 5.11
C THR A 69 -8.19 6.51 4.61
N THR A 70 -7.41 7.37 3.94
CA THR A 70 -6.00 7.08 3.67
C THR A 70 -5.23 7.11 4.99
N GLY A 71 -4.60 6.00 5.33
CA GLY A 71 -3.95 5.76 6.61
C GLY A 71 -2.67 4.95 6.45
N VAL A 72 -2.24 4.37 7.56
CA VAL A 72 -1.06 3.52 7.67
C VAL A 72 -1.49 2.24 8.37
N PHE A 73 -2.15 1.35 7.62
CA PHE A 73 -2.78 0.15 8.18
C PHE A 73 -1.79 -1.01 8.21
N GLU A 74 -1.49 -1.53 9.38
CA GLU A 74 -0.57 -2.67 9.51
C GLU A 74 -1.11 -3.89 8.74
N GLY A 75 -0.21 -4.58 8.04
CA GLY A 75 -0.50 -5.66 7.11
C GLY A 75 -0.41 -5.21 5.65
N GLY A 76 0.45 -5.87 4.88
CA GLY A 76 0.66 -5.67 3.45
C GLY A 76 1.92 -6.39 2.99
N GLY A 77 2.16 -6.51 1.68
CA GLY A 77 3.36 -7.17 1.17
C GLY A 77 3.54 -8.58 1.73
N TYR A 78 2.43 -9.33 1.86
CA TYR A 78 2.36 -10.68 2.42
C TYR A 78 2.56 -10.78 3.94
N LEU A 79 3.04 -9.74 4.63
CA LEU A 79 3.30 -9.74 6.07
C LEU A 79 2.17 -9.11 6.87
N GLU A 80 1.79 -9.76 7.97
CA GLU A 80 0.79 -9.24 8.92
C GLU A 80 1.31 -8.09 9.78
N LYS A 81 2.63 -8.04 10.02
CA LYS A 81 3.28 -7.08 10.92
C LYS A 81 4.49 -6.45 10.26
N GLY A 82 4.81 -5.21 10.63
CA GLY A 82 5.99 -4.50 10.16
C GLY A 82 5.88 -3.90 8.74
N ILE A 83 4.88 -4.29 7.95
CA ILE A 83 4.52 -3.63 6.69
C ILE A 83 3.15 -2.99 6.83
N TYR A 84 2.95 -1.86 6.18
CA TYR A 84 1.72 -1.09 6.24
C TYR A 84 1.18 -0.79 4.84
N SER A 85 -0.13 -0.92 4.68
CA SER A 85 -0.89 -0.56 3.48
C SER A 85 -1.58 0.80 3.63
N PRO A 86 -1.84 1.54 2.54
CA PRO A 86 -2.40 2.89 2.56
C PRO A 86 -3.91 2.93 2.84
N PHE A 87 -4.60 1.80 2.66
CA PHE A 87 -6.04 1.70 2.76
C PHE A 87 -6.48 0.35 3.32
N MET A 88 -7.70 0.29 3.88
CA MET A 88 -8.24 -0.96 4.42
C MET A 88 -8.54 -1.99 3.33
N ASP A 89 -9.00 -1.54 2.16
CA ASP A 89 -9.27 -2.37 0.99
C ASP A 89 -8.90 -1.66 -0.33
N CYS A 90 -8.32 -2.41 -1.26
CA CYS A 90 -7.77 -1.89 -2.51
C CYS A 90 -7.79 -3.01 -3.54
N ARG A 91 -7.81 -2.68 -4.83
CA ARG A 91 -7.58 -3.66 -5.91
C ARG A 91 -6.26 -4.44 -5.71
N MET A 92 -5.24 -3.86 -5.08
CA MET A 92 -3.98 -4.56 -4.75
C MET A 92 -4.08 -5.47 -3.53
N LYS A 93 -5.18 -5.42 -2.77
CA LYS A 93 -5.45 -6.31 -1.64
C LYS A 93 -6.46 -7.39 -1.98
N SER A 94 -7.55 -7.02 -2.66
CA SER A 94 -8.70 -7.89 -2.90
C SER A 94 -9.23 -7.74 -4.31
N ASN A 95 -9.61 -8.87 -4.90
CA ASN A 95 -10.26 -8.87 -6.21
C ASN A 95 -11.71 -8.36 -6.17
N ASN A 96 -12.31 -8.25 -4.99
CA ASN A 96 -13.66 -7.70 -4.82
C ASN A 96 -13.66 -6.17 -4.68
N ALA A 97 -12.50 -5.54 -4.45
CA ALA A 97 -12.41 -4.10 -4.34
C ALA A 97 -12.72 -3.43 -5.69
N GLY A 98 -13.76 -2.59 -5.76
CA GLY A 98 -14.18 -1.96 -7.01
C GLY A 98 -13.17 -0.98 -7.64
N LYS A 99 -12.12 -0.58 -6.92
CA LYS A 99 -11.15 0.43 -7.36
C LYS A 99 -9.78 0.29 -6.69
N PHE A 100 -8.77 0.94 -7.27
CA PHE A 100 -7.52 1.23 -6.58
C PHE A 100 -7.74 2.25 -5.45
N CYS A 101 -6.95 2.14 -4.38
CA CYS A 101 -6.97 3.14 -3.31
C CYS A 101 -6.40 4.49 -3.81
N PRO A 102 -6.57 5.59 -3.05
CA PRO A 102 -6.05 6.90 -3.46
C PRO A 102 -4.54 6.92 -3.73
N VAL A 103 -3.75 6.16 -2.96
CA VAL A 103 -2.29 6.07 -3.10
C VAL A 103 -1.91 5.34 -4.39
N CYS A 104 -2.47 4.15 -4.64
CA CYS A 104 -2.29 3.43 -5.90
C CYS A 104 -2.74 4.24 -7.11
N THR A 105 -3.88 4.95 -7.00
CA THR A 105 -4.36 5.84 -8.05
C THR A 105 -3.35 6.94 -8.37
N LYS A 106 -2.74 7.56 -7.34
CA LYS A 106 -1.70 8.58 -7.51
C LYS A 106 -0.44 7.99 -8.14
N ALA A 107 -0.01 6.79 -7.74
CA ALA A 107 1.13 6.10 -8.32
C ALA A 107 0.92 5.80 -9.81
N ILE A 108 -0.22 5.21 -10.17
CA ILE A 108 -0.60 4.95 -11.58
C ILE A 108 -0.59 6.24 -12.40
N LYS A 109 -1.18 7.32 -11.88
CA LYS A 109 -1.17 8.64 -12.57
C LYS A 109 0.25 9.16 -12.79
N ARG A 110 1.13 9.04 -11.80
CA ARG A 110 2.55 9.44 -11.94
C ARG A 110 3.25 8.64 -13.03
N THR A 111 3.01 7.34 -13.11
CA THR A 111 3.56 6.49 -14.18
C THR A 111 3.06 6.92 -15.56
N ILE A 112 1.75 7.18 -15.70
CA ILE A 112 1.18 7.69 -16.96
C ILE A 112 1.84 9.01 -17.35
N ASP A 113 1.91 9.96 -16.41
CA ASP A 113 2.50 11.27 -16.64
C ASP A 113 3.97 11.15 -17.05
N TYR A 114 4.76 10.30 -16.38
CA TYR A 114 6.16 10.05 -16.70
C TYR A 114 6.39 9.54 -18.13
N HIS A 115 5.44 8.78 -18.69
CA HIS A 115 5.56 8.22 -20.05
C HIS A 115 4.93 9.10 -21.14
N CYS A 116 4.13 10.10 -20.78
CA CYS A 116 3.32 10.86 -21.73
C CYS A 116 3.56 12.37 -21.68
N LYS A 117 4.38 12.87 -20.76
CA LYS A 117 4.71 14.29 -20.59
C LYS A 117 6.21 14.45 -20.41
#